data_AF-A0A368KPW7-F1
#
_entry.id   AF-A0A368KPW7-F1
#
_cell.length_a   1.000
_cell.length_b   1.000
_cell.length_c   1.000
_cell.angle_alpha   90.00
_cell.angle_beta   90.00
_cell.angle_gamma   90.00
#
_symmetry.space_group_name_H-M   'P 1'
#
loop_
_entity.id
_entity.type
_entity.pdbx_description
1 polymer ?
#
loop_
_entity_poly.entity_id
_entity_poly.type
_entity_poly.pdbx_seq_one_letter_code
_entity_poly.pdbx_strand_id
1 'polypeptide(L)'
;MSLSTTIVAYLLLFTVGGFGFVFLNIVLGSLLRPKNAHEEKLEIYECGEPTIGSSFVQFDLRFYVVALLFIIFEVEVAFFFPWAVVFGKSTQLAQSDVPVIVQAADGQETLGPAYRGLMTELGLPTDEASLLSGKDAAEKEAQIKSAASKLVWTCIADIGVFFAVLLVGFAYVWKRGDLDWVRSTAGHAKKASSAENGWRDPVPVVSSSQG
;
A
#
# COMPACT_ATOMS: atom_id res chain seq x y z
N MET A 1 -16.89 -29.14 14.46
CA MET A 1 -16.54 -27.71 14.66
C MET A 1 -17.01 -26.95 13.43
N SER A 2 -17.58 -25.75 13.59
CA SER A 2 -17.95 -24.93 12.43
C SER A 2 -16.68 -24.45 11.71
N LEU A 3 -16.80 -24.15 10.40
CA LEU A 3 -15.69 -23.64 9.58
C LEU A 3 -15.01 -22.43 10.23
N SER A 4 -15.79 -21.54 10.85
CA SER A 4 -15.30 -20.38 11.60
C SER A 4 -14.43 -20.78 12.80
N THR A 5 -14.84 -21.76 13.60
CA THR A 5 -14.04 -22.23 14.74
C THR A 5 -12.74 -22.87 14.27
N THR A 6 -12.75 -23.60 13.16
CA THR A 6 -11.55 -24.23 12.60
C THR A 6 -10.54 -23.19 12.11
N ILE A 7 -10.99 -22.14 11.41
CA ILE A 7 -10.12 -21.05 10.95
C ILE A 7 -9.49 -20.33 12.14
N VAL A 8 -10.28 -19.98 13.15
CA VAL A 8 -9.79 -19.32 14.37
C VAL A 8 -8.78 -20.21 15.10
N ALA A 9 -9.03 -21.52 15.19
CA ALA A 9 -8.10 -22.45 15.80
C ALA A 9 -6.75 -22.49 15.07
N TYR A 10 -6.75 -22.51 13.73
CA TYR A 10 -5.50 -22.46 12.95
C TYR A 10 -4.75 -21.15 13.10
N LEU A 11 -5.46 -20.01 13.09
CA LEU A 11 -4.85 -18.70 13.31
C LEU A 11 -4.20 -18.63 14.69
N LEU A 12 -4.92 -19.05 15.74
CA LEU A 12 -4.38 -19.09 17.10
C LEU A 12 -3.18 -20.02 17.21
N LEU A 13 -3.26 -21.22 16.62
CA LEU A 13 -2.15 -22.16 16.61
C LEU A 13 -0.90 -21.56 15.95
N PHE A 14 -1.06 -20.91 14.79
CA PHE A 14 0.07 -20.31 14.07
C PHE A 14 0.66 -19.12 14.83
N THR A 15 -0.19 -18.24 15.38
CA THR A 15 0.26 -17.10 16.17
C THR A 15 0.98 -17.55 17.44
N VAL A 16 0.39 -18.45 18.22
CA VAL A 16 1.00 -18.98 19.45
C VAL A 16 2.27 -19.76 19.12
N GLY A 17 2.28 -20.55 18.05
CA GLY A 17 3.47 -21.26 17.59
C GLY A 17 4.60 -20.32 17.19
N GLY A 18 4.31 -19.26 16.43
CA GLY A 18 5.28 -18.26 16.01
C GLY A 18 5.87 -17.47 17.18
N PHE A 19 5.01 -16.92 18.05
CA PHE A 19 5.46 -16.24 19.27
C PHE A 19 6.21 -17.17 20.21
N GLY A 20 5.70 -18.40 20.39
CA GLY A 20 6.33 -19.42 21.21
C GLY A 20 7.72 -19.80 20.69
N PHE A 21 7.89 -19.92 19.37
CA PHE A 21 9.19 -20.18 18.76
C PHE A 21 10.18 -19.05 19.02
N VAL A 22 9.82 -17.79 18.79
CA VAL A 22 10.68 -16.64 19.07
C VAL A 22 11.01 -16.56 20.56
N PHE A 23 10.00 -16.68 21.42
CA PHE A 23 10.14 -16.60 22.87
C PHE A 23 11.04 -17.73 23.41
N LEU A 24 10.82 -18.98 22.97
CA LEU A 24 11.63 -20.13 23.36
C LEU A 24 13.10 -19.92 22.98
N ASN A 25 13.39 -19.42 21.78
CA ASN A 25 14.76 -19.17 21.35
C ASN A 25 15.42 -18.05 22.18
N ILE A 26 14.70 -16.98 22.50
CA ILE A 26 15.22 -15.92 23.38
C ILE A 26 15.49 -16.47 24.80
N VAL A 27 14.56 -17.24 25.36
CA VAL A 27 14.71 -17.84 26.70
C VAL A 27 15.88 -18.81 26.71
N LEU A 28 15.95 -19.73 25.74
CA LEU A 28 17.02 -20.70 25.62
C LEU A 28 18.37 -20.01 25.43
N GLY A 29 18.43 -19.00 24.56
CA GLY A 29 19.62 -18.16 24.37
C GLY A 29 20.04 -17.44 25.65
N SER A 30 19.09 -16.89 26.41
CA SER A 30 19.37 -16.21 27.68
C SER A 30 19.83 -17.15 28.81
N LEU A 31 19.39 -18.42 28.77
CA LEU A 31 19.73 -19.45 29.76
C LEU A 31 21.08 -20.09 29.47
N LEU A 32 21.38 -20.37 28.20
CA LEU A 32 22.64 -20.98 27.77
C LEU A 32 23.80 -19.98 27.67
N ARG A 33 23.52 -18.68 27.45
CA ARG A 33 24.56 -17.66 27.27
C ARG A 33 25.34 -17.39 28.57
N PRO A 34 26.68 -17.38 28.52
CA PRO A 34 27.52 -16.89 29.62
C PRO A 34 27.24 -15.41 29.94
N LYS A 35 26.98 -15.12 31.22
CA LYS A 35 26.65 -13.76 31.71
C LYS A 35 27.92 -13.05 32.20
N ASN A 36 28.73 -12.54 31.28
CA ASN A 36 29.98 -11.82 31.57
C ASN A 36 29.87 -10.35 31.12
N ALA A 37 29.23 -9.53 31.95
CA ALA A 37 29.14 -8.08 31.75
C ALA A 37 30.45 -7.40 32.21
N HIS A 38 31.00 -6.53 31.37
CA HIS A 38 32.18 -5.71 31.64
C HIS A 38 31.89 -4.31 31.12
N GLU A 39 32.53 -3.29 31.69
CA GLU A 39 32.29 -1.87 31.39
C GLU A 39 32.40 -1.58 29.88
N GLU A 40 33.51 -1.98 29.24
CA GLU A 40 33.72 -1.83 27.79
C GLU A 40 32.65 -2.52 26.91
N LYS A 41 32.06 -3.64 27.36
CA LYS A 41 31.01 -4.34 26.58
C LYS A 41 29.65 -3.63 26.64
N LEU A 42 29.48 -2.73 27.60
CA LEU A 42 28.27 -1.95 27.81
C LEU A 42 28.38 -0.55 27.21
N GLU A 43 29.57 -0.16 26.74
CA GLU A 43 29.81 1.10 26.05
C GLU A 43 29.36 1.05 24.58
N ILE A 44 29.07 2.22 24.01
CA ILE A 44 28.70 2.38 22.61
C ILE A 44 29.94 2.15 21.75
N TYR A 45 29.80 1.37 20.68
CA TYR A 45 30.89 1.13 19.75
C TYR A 45 31.26 2.40 18.96
N GLU A 46 32.49 2.89 19.16
CA GLU A 46 33.05 4.08 18.49
C GLU A 46 34.50 3.80 18.04
N CYS A 47 34.72 2.63 17.42
CA CYS A 47 36.04 2.20 16.89
C CYS A 47 37.22 2.25 17.89
N GLY A 48 36.94 2.24 19.20
CA GLY A 48 37.94 2.25 20.28
C GLY A 48 38.21 3.63 20.91
N GLU A 49 37.55 4.69 20.46
CA GLU A 49 37.64 6.03 21.04
C GLU A 49 36.43 6.32 21.95
N PRO A 50 36.56 7.16 22.99
CA PRO A 50 35.39 7.59 23.77
C PRO A 50 34.46 8.44 22.91
N THR A 51 33.15 8.25 23.05
CA THR A 51 32.16 9.05 22.32
C THR A 51 32.24 10.52 22.72
N ILE A 52 32.59 11.40 21.78
CA ILE A 52 32.62 12.85 21.99
C ILE A 52 31.50 13.51 21.18
N GLY A 53 30.72 14.37 21.83
CA GLY A 53 29.68 15.16 21.18
C GLY A 53 28.27 14.66 21.46
N SER A 54 27.28 15.34 20.88
CA SER A 54 25.87 15.02 21.07
C SER A 54 25.39 13.96 20.09
N SER A 55 24.60 12.99 20.57
CA SER A 55 23.90 12.02 19.70
C SER A 55 22.71 12.63 18.94
N PHE A 56 22.36 13.89 19.22
CA PHE A 56 21.29 14.62 18.52
C PHE A 56 21.84 15.24 17.24
N VAL A 57 21.64 14.54 16.13
CA VAL A 57 21.93 15.03 14.78
C VAL A 57 20.64 15.40 14.05
N GLN A 58 20.68 16.44 13.22
CA GLN A 58 19.59 16.78 12.31
C GLN A 58 19.62 15.80 11.14
N PHE A 59 18.62 14.92 11.07
CA PHE A 59 18.42 14.05 9.92
C PHE A 59 17.85 14.84 8.74
N ASP A 60 18.20 14.42 7.52
CA ASP A 60 17.68 15.02 6.30
C ASP A 60 16.14 14.84 6.23
N LEU A 61 15.42 15.88 5.79
CA LEU A 61 13.96 15.85 5.64
C LEU A 61 13.49 14.73 4.68
N ARG A 62 14.37 14.22 3.81
CA ARG A 62 14.04 13.15 2.85
C ARG A 62 13.47 11.88 3.49
N PHE A 63 13.93 11.50 4.69
CA PHE A 63 13.36 10.36 5.40
C PHE A 63 11.87 10.55 5.71
N TYR A 64 11.48 11.79 6.04
CA TYR A 64 10.09 12.15 6.27
C TYR A 64 9.27 12.10 4.97
N VAL A 65 9.81 12.58 3.85
CA VAL A 65 9.08 12.56 2.57
C VAL A 65 8.80 11.12 2.11
N VAL A 66 9.78 10.22 2.25
CA VAL A 66 9.60 8.79 1.92
C VAL A 66 8.54 8.15 2.84
N ALA A 67 8.60 8.43 4.15
CA ALA A 67 7.61 7.91 5.10
C ALA A 67 6.19 8.44 4.82
N LEU A 68 6.06 9.74 4.50
CA LEU A 68 4.78 10.35 4.16
C LEU A 68 4.22 9.76 2.85
N LEU A 69 5.05 9.58 1.83
CA LEU A 69 4.64 8.93 0.57
C LEU A 69 4.18 7.49 0.82
N PHE A 70 4.90 6.74 1.65
CA PHE A 70 4.52 5.37 2.03
C PHE A 70 3.14 5.33 2.69
N ILE A 71 2.87 6.21 3.66
CA ILE A 71 1.56 6.26 4.35
C ILE A 71 0.43 6.61 3.37
N ILE A 72 0.65 7.59 2.49
CA ILE A 72 -0.33 7.94 1.46
C ILE A 72 -0.55 6.73 0.53
N PHE A 73 0.51 6.10 0.03
CA PHE A 73 0.36 4.95 -0.85
C PHE A 73 -0.30 3.75 -0.18
N GLU A 74 0.00 3.46 1.09
CA GLU A 74 -0.65 2.41 1.89
C GLU A 74 -2.16 2.61 2.00
N VAL A 75 -2.61 3.83 2.34
CA VAL A 75 -4.05 4.09 2.44
C VAL A 75 -4.73 3.99 1.07
N GLU A 76 -4.02 4.37 0.00
CA GLU A 76 -4.54 4.28 -1.36
C GLU A 76 -4.66 2.82 -1.82
N VAL A 77 -3.70 1.96 -1.46
CA VAL A 77 -3.79 0.51 -1.70
C VAL A 77 -4.93 -0.12 -0.89
N ALA A 78 -5.22 0.39 0.31
CA ALA A 78 -6.36 -0.10 1.09
C ALA A 78 -7.70 0.07 0.36
N PHE A 79 -7.85 1.08 -0.50
CA PHE A 79 -9.06 1.27 -1.32
C PHE A 79 -9.20 0.24 -2.45
N PHE A 80 -8.15 -0.49 -2.83
CA PHE A 80 -8.26 -1.57 -3.82
C PHE A 80 -9.08 -2.75 -3.31
N PHE A 81 -9.10 -3.02 -1.99
CA PHE A 81 -9.84 -4.16 -1.44
C PHE A 81 -11.36 -4.07 -1.66
N PRO A 82 -12.07 -2.99 -1.25
CA PRO A 82 -13.50 -2.89 -1.50
C PRO A 82 -13.80 -2.87 -3.00
N TRP A 83 -12.99 -2.19 -3.81
CA TRP A 83 -13.13 -2.20 -5.27
C TRP A 83 -13.01 -3.63 -5.84
N ALA A 84 -12.00 -4.39 -5.43
CA ALA A 84 -11.76 -5.75 -5.93
C ALA A 84 -12.90 -6.71 -5.59
N VAL A 85 -13.51 -6.56 -4.41
CA VAL A 85 -14.69 -7.36 -4.02
C VAL A 85 -15.90 -7.02 -4.90
N VAL A 86 -16.16 -5.74 -5.17
CA VAL A 86 -17.26 -5.32 -6.06
C VAL A 86 -17.00 -5.79 -7.49
N PHE A 87 -15.80 -5.52 -8.02
CA PHE A 87 -15.41 -5.92 -9.37
C PHE A 87 -15.52 -7.43 -9.57
N GLY A 88 -15.02 -8.23 -8.62
CA GLY A 88 -15.07 -9.70 -8.70
C GLY A 88 -16.50 -10.27 -8.72
N LYS A 89 -17.43 -9.72 -7.93
CA LYS A 89 -18.83 -10.13 -7.98
C LYS A 89 -19.52 -9.68 -9.28
N SER A 90 -19.16 -8.50 -9.76
CA SER A 90 -19.70 -7.92 -11.00
C SER A 90 -19.30 -8.73 -12.23
N THR A 91 -18.03 -9.16 -12.31
CA THR A 91 -17.55 -10.04 -13.37
C THR A 91 -18.23 -11.40 -13.29
N GLN A 92 -18.42 -11.93 -12.07
CA GLN A 92 -19.19 -13.15 -11.87
C GLN A 92 -20.63 -13.01 -12.38
N LEU A 93 -21.33 -11.90 -12.12
CA LEU A 93 -22.68 -11.64 -12.68
C LEU A 93 -22.69 -11.54 -14.21
N ALA A 94 -21.64 -10.96 -14.81
CA ALA A 94 -21.55 -10.79 -16.26
C ALA A 94 -21.19 -12.09 -17.00
N GLN A 95 -20.37 -12.94 -16.36
CA GLN A 95 -19.82 -14.16 -16.94
C GLN A 95 -20.42 -15.45 -16.33
N SER A 96 -21.44 -15.36 -15.49
CA SER A 96 -21.92 -16.51 -14.72
C SER A 96 -22.38 -17.66 -15.63
N ASP A 97 -21.79 -18.84 -15.41
CA ASP A 97 -22.30 -20.14 -15.86
C ASP A 97 -23.57 -20.56 -15.08
N VAL A 98 -23.86 -19.84 -13.99
CA VAL A 98 -25.03 -20.06 -13.14
C VAL A 98 -26.28 -19.55 -13.87
N PRO A 99 -27.40 -20.31 -13.86
CA PRO A 99 -28.63 -19.87 -14.51
C PRO A 99 -29.15 -18.58 -13.88
N VAL A 100 -29.35 -17.55 -14.71
CA VAL A 100 -29.88 -16.24 -14.31
C VAL A 100 -31.36 -16.34 -13.98
N ILE A 101 -32.12 -17.06 -14.82
CA ILE A 101 -33.57 -17.27 -14.66
C ILE A 101 -33.81 -18.76 -14.44
N VAL A 102 -34.60 -19.10 -13.43
CA VAL A 102 -35.01 -20.46 -13.08
C VAL A 102 -36.54 -20.51 -12.98
N GLN A 103 -37.14 -21.58 -13.48
CA GLN A 103 -38.57 -21.86 -13.30
C GLN A 103 -38.79 -22.40 -11.88
N ALA A 104 -39.58 -21.69 -11.08
CA ALA A 104 -39.98 -22.14 -9.75
C ALA A 104 -41.02 -23.26 -9.84
N ALA A 105 -41.26 -23.95 -8.72
CA ALA A 105 -42.18 -25.11 -8.67
C ALA A 105 -43.65 -24.75 -8.97
N ASP A 106 -44.00 -23.47 -8.86
CA ASP A 106 -45.29 -22.88 -9.22
C ASP A 106 -45.38 -22.50 -10.72
N GLY A 107 -44.31 -22.74 -11.50
CA GLY A 107 -44.21 -22.37 -12.91
C GLY A 107 -43.93 -20.90 -13.17
N GLN A 108 -43.60 -20.11 -12.13
CA GLN A 108 -43.19 -18.71 -12.30
C GLN A 108 -41.68 -18.60 -12.55
N GLU A 109 -41.30 -17.68 -13.42
CA GLU A 109 -39.89 -17.32 -13.64
C GLU A 109 -39.36 -16.53 -12.44
N THR A 110 -38.24 -17.00 -11.87
CA THR A 110 -37.58 -16.37 -10.72
C THR A 110 -36.08 -16.21 -11.01
N LEU A 111 -35.42 -15.28 -10.30
CA LEU A 111 -33.97 -15.17 -10.37
C LEU A 111 -33.32 -16.40 -9.73
N GLY A 112 -32.29 -16.94 -10.38
CA GLY A 112 -31.50 -18.03 -9.82
C GLY A 112 -31.00 -17.69 -8.41
N PRO A 113 -31.15 -18.59 -7.41
CA PRO A 113 -30.85 -18.26 -6.01
C PRO A 113 -29.43 -17.73 -5.78
N ALA A 114 -28.44 -18.29 -6.48
CA ALA A 114 -27.06 -17.83 -6.42
C ALA A 114 -26.85 -16.48 -7.12
N TYR A 115 -27.52 -16.23 -8.26
CA TYR A 115 -27.48 -14.94 -8.95
C TYR A 115 -28.10 -13.83 -8.10
N ARG A 116 -29.24 -14.11 -7.47
CA ARG A 116 -29.92 -13.22 -6.53
C ARG A 116 -29.08 -12.94 -5.28
N GLY A 117 -28.38 -13.93 -4.75
CA GLY A 117 -27.44 -13.77 -3.65
C GLY A 117 -26.34 -12.76 -3.99
N LEU A 118 -25.70 -12.91 -5.15
CA LEU A 118 -24.67 -11.97 -5.62
C LEU A 118 -25.22 -10.55 -5.80
N MET A 119 -26.41 -10.39 -6.38
CA MET A 119 -27.05 -9.08 -6.51
C MET A 119 -27.34 -8.44 -5.14
N THR A 120 -27.83 -9.23 -4.18
CA THR A 120 -28.12 -8.77 -2.82
C THR A 120 -26.85 -8.32 -2.11
N GLU A 121 -25.77 -9.11 -2.24
CA GLU A 121 -24.47 -8.78 -1.66
C GLU A 121 -23.82 -7.54 -2.29
N LEU A 122 -24.14 -7.25 -3.55
CA LEU A 122 -23.73 -6.01 -4.24
C LEU A 122 -24.66 -4.83 -3.92
N GLY A 123 -25.75 -5.05 -3.18
CA GLY A 123 -26.77 -4.03 -2.90
C GLY A 123 -27.57 -3.61 -4.13
N LEU A 124 -27.61 -4.44 -5.18
CA LEU A 124 -28.40 -4.17 -6.39
C LEU A 124 -29.88 -4.47 -6.14
N PRO A 125 -30.81 -3.76 -6.81
CA PRO A 125 -32.23 -4.07 -6.73
C PRO A 125 -32.50 -5.52 -7.16
N THR A 126 -33.27 -6.26 -6.36
CA THR A 126 -33.68 -7.66 -6.65
C THR A 126 -35.19 -7.77 -6.88
N ASP A 127 -35.83 -6.69 -7.31
CA ASP A 127 -37.25 -6.71 -7.63
C ASP A 127 -37.48 -7.50 -8.92
N GLU A 128 -37.90 -8.75 -8.77
CA GLU A 128 -38.13 -9.69 -9.87
C GLU A 128 -39.21 -9.19 -10.83
N ALA A 129 -40.19 -8.42 -10.35
CA ALA A 129 -41.22 -7.85 -11.21
C ALA A 129 -40.64 -6.83 -12.21
N SER A 130 -39.71 -5.97 -11.74
CA SER A 130 -39.01 -5.01 -12.60
C SER A 130 -37.94 -5.65 -13.46
N LEU A 131 -37.23 -6.67 -12.95
CA LEU A 131 -36.09 -7.28 -13.65
C LEU A 131 -36.53 -8.30 -14.72
N LEU A 132 -37.67 -8.96 -14.53
CA LEU A 132 -38.21 -9.96 -15.44
C LEU A 132 -39.33 -9.39 -16.34
N SER A 133 -39.43 -8.05 -16.41
CA SER A 133 -40.28 -7.29 -17.31
C SER A 133 -39.75 -7.38 -18.76
N GLY A 134 -39.98 -8.51 -19.43
CA GLY A 134 -39.60 -8.74 -20.83
C GLY A 134 -40.55 -9.72 -21.50
N LYS A 135 -40.50 -9.81 -22.83
CA LYS A 135 -41.40 -10.69 -23.59
C LYS A 135 -40.96 -12.14 -23.49
N ASP A 136 -39.68 -12.40 -23.70
CA ASP A 136 -39.11 -13.75 -23.73
C ASP A 136 -37.97 -13.92 -22.71
N ALA A 137 -37.81 -15.13 -22.16
CA ALA A 137 -36.80 -15.44 -21.14
C ALA A 137 -35.36 -15.15 -21.62
N ALA A 138 -35.06 -15.42 -22.90
CA ALA A 138 -33.75 -15.15 -23.49
C ALA A 138 -33.42 -13.65 -23.57
N GLU A 139 -34.41 -12.82 -23.89
CA GLU A 139 -34.23 -11.36 -23.93
C GLU A 139 -34.01 -10.79 -22.53
N LYS A 140 -34.78 -11.26 -21.54
CA LYS A 140 -34.63 -10.87 -20.13
C LYS A 140 -33.23 -11.18 -19.61
N GLU A 141 -32.74 -12.40 -19.85
CA GLU A 141 -31.40 -12.81 -19.45
C GLU A 141 -30.32 -11.96 -20.13
N ALA A 142 -30.44 -11.70 -21.44
CA ALA A 142 -29.49 -10.87 -22.17
C ALA A 142 -29.46 -9.42 -21.64
N GLN A 143 -30.61 -8.86 -21.27
CA GLN A 143 -30.71 -7.52 -20.68
C GLN A 143 -30.00 -7.45 -19.32
N ILE A 144 -30.23 -8.44 -18.46
CA ILE A 144 -29.60 -8.54 -17.14
C ILE A 144 -28.07 -8.70 -17.29
N LYS A 145 -27.61 -9.60 -18.16
CA LYS A 145 -26.17 -9.79 -18.45
C LYS A 145 -25.51 -8.54 -19.04
N SER A 146 -26.22 -7.81 -19.91
CA SER A 146 -25.75 -6.53 -20.45
C SER A 146 -25.60 -5.46 -19.35
N ALA A 147 -26.56 -5.39 -18.43
CA ALA A 147 -26.47 -4.49 -17.28
C ALA A 147 -25.29 -4.86 -16.36
N ALA A 148 -25.07 -6.14 -16.08
CA ALA A 148 -23.92 -6.61 -15.33
C ALA A 148 -22.59 -6.27 -16.04
N SER A 149 -22.52 -6.45 -17.36
CA SER A 149 -21.34 -6.09 -18.16
C SER A 149 -21.06 -4.59 -18.13
N LYS A 150 -22.09 -3.73 -18.19
CA LYS A 150 -21.92 -2.28 -18.02
C LYS A 150 -21.33 -1.95 -16.66
N LEU A 151 -21.80 -2.61 -15.61
CA LEU A 151 -21.31 -2.42 -14.25
C LEU A 151 -19.83 -2.82 -14.12
N VAL A 152 -19.40 -3.92 -14.76
CA VAL A 152 -17.98 -4.29 -14.87
C VAL A 152 -17.15 -3.18 -15.51
N TRP A 153 -17.61 -2.65 -16.65
CA TRP A 153 -16.91 -1.54 -17.33
C TRP A 153 -16.86 -0.27 -16.48
N THR A 154 -17.93 0.03 -15.73
CA THR A 154 -17.93 1.14 -14.77
C THR A 154 -16.88 0.93 -13.68
N CYS A 155 -16.78 -0.26 -13.10
CA CYS A 155 -15.74 -0.57 -12.11
C CYS A 155 -14.32 -0.43 -12.68
N ILE A 156 -14.10 -0.83 -13.94
CA ILE A 156 -12.80 -0.66 -14.62
C ILE A 156 -12.48 0.83 -14.83
N ALA A 157 -13.48 1.62 -15.26
CA ALA A 157 -13.28 3.05 -15.44
C ALA A 157 -12.97 3.75 -14.11
N ASP A 158 -13.68 3.38 -13.03
CA ASP A 158 -13.50 3.95 -11.70
C ASP A 158 -12.07 3.72 -11.16
N ILE A 159 -11.58 2.48 -11.21
CA ILE A 159 -10.19 2.19 -10.80
C ILE A 159 -9.17 2.83 -11.73
N GLY A 160 -9.48 2.96 -13.03
CA GLY A 160 -8.62 3.63 -14.00
C GLY A 160 -8.43 5.11 -13.67
N VAL A 161 -9.52 5.79 -13.30
CA VAL A 161 -9.48 7.19 -12.84
C VAL A 161 -8.70 7.30 -11.53
N PHE A 162 -8.99 6.43 -10.55
CA PHE A 162 -8.28 6.40 -9.27
C PHE A 162 -6.77 6.21 -9.47
N PHE A 163 -6.36 5.23 -10.28
CA PHE A 163 -4.96 4.97 -10.57
C PHE A 163 -4.28 6.10 -11.34
N ALA A 164 -4.99 6.77 -12.26
CA ALA A 164 -4.46 7.93 -12.96
C ALA A 164 -4.14 9.08 -12.00
N VAL A 165 -4.99 9.34 -11.01
CA VAL A 165 -4.74 10.34 -9.96
C VAL A 165 -3.48 9.97 -9.15
N LEU A 166 -3.33 8.70 -8.76
CA LEU A 166 -2.13 8.22 -8.06
C LEU A 166 -0.85 8.41 -8.90
N LEU A 167 -0.89 8.04 -10.18
CA LEU A 167 0.24 8.21 -11.09
C LEU A 167 0.63 9.68 -11.25
N VAL A 168 -0.35 10.60 -11.33
CA VAL A 168 -0.07 12.04 -11.40
C VAL A 168 0.61 12.53 -10.12
N GLY A 169 0.11 12.13 -8.95
CA GLY A 169 0.71 12.47 -7.66
C GLY A 169 2.15 11.94 -7.53
N PHE A 170 2.36 10.68 -7.89
CA PHE A 170 3.68 10.05 -7.89
C PHE A 170 4.64 10.72 -8.88
N ALA A 171 4.21 10.93 -10.13
CA ALA A 171 5.01 11.60 -11.15
C ALA A 171 5.38 13.03 -10.76
N TYR A 172 4.50 13.73 -10.03
CA TYR A 172 4.77 15.06 -9.52
C TYR A 172 5.90 15.07 -8.48
N VAL A 173 5.84 14.18 -7.48
CA VAL A 173 6.90 14.04 -6.46
C VAL A 173 8.23 13.63 -7.11
N TRP A 174 8.17 12.70 -8.07
CA TRP A 174 9.33 12.27 -8.83
C TRP A 174 9.96 13.42 -9.62
N LYS A 175 9.15 14.19 -10.36
CA LYS A 175 9.62 15.36 -11.13
C LYS A 175 10.25 16.43 -10.23
N ARG A 176 9.75 16.59 -9.01
CA ARG A 176 10.31 17.56 -8.04
C ARG A 176 11.69 17.15 -7.54
N GLY A 177 12.04 15.87 -7.62
CA GLY A 177 13.32 15.34 -7.13
C GLY A 177 13.34 15.15 -5.61
N ASP A 178 12.16 15.09 -4.97
CA ASP A 178 12.05 14.81 -3.53
C ASP A 178 12.53 13.39 -3.17
N LEU A 179 12.68 12.54 -4.19
CA LEU A 179 13.22 11.17 -4.11
C LEU A 179 14.73 11.10 -4.42
N ASP A 180 15.39 12.19 -4.81
CA ASP A 180 16.81 12.20 -5.17
C ASP A 180 17.70 12.09 -3.93
N TRP A 181 18.48 11.01 -3.83
CA TRP A 181 19.44 10.84 -2.72
C TRP A 181 20.72 11.69 -2.86
N VAL A 182 21.14 12.00 -4.09
CA VAL A 182 22.47 12.55 -4.41
C VAL A 182 22.59 14.07 -4.23
N ARG A 183 21.48 14.80 -4.04
CA ARG A 183 21.51 16.28 -3.90
C ARG A 183 22.13 16.79 -2.58
N SER A 184 22.36 15.93 -1.59
CA SER A 184 22.94 16.33 -0.29
C SER A 184 24.46 16.53 -0.34
N THR A 185 25.17 15.97 -1.32
CA THR A 185 26.62 16.21 -1.51
C THR A 185 26.91 17.29 -2.54
N ALA A 186 26.06 17.43 -3.57
CA ALA A 186 26.28 18.36 -4.68
C ALA A 186 26.20 19.85 -4.29
N GLY A 187 25.32 20.21 -3.36
CA GLY A 187 25.18 21.59 -2.87
C GLY A 187 26.41 22.08 -2.09
N HIS A 188 27.04 21.19 -1.33
CA HIS A 188 28.27 21.50 -0.59
C HIS A 188 29.50 21.58 -1.50
N ALA A 189 29.59 20.71 -2.53
CA ALA A 189 30.71 20.73 -3.49
C ALA A 189 30.79 22.06 -4.28
N LYS A 190 29.63 22.62 -4.69
CA LYS A 190 29.59 23.91 -5.41
C LYS A 190 30.01 25.09 -4.54
N LYS A 191 29.66 25.07 -3.24
CA LYS A 191 30.03 26.10 -2.27
C LYS A 191 31.52 26.02 -1.88
N ALA A 192 32.07 24.81 -1.79
CA ALA A 192 33.50 24.59 -1.54
C ALA A 192 34.37 25.04 -2.72
N SER A 193 34.00 24.71 -3.95
CA SER A 193 34.72 25.14 -5.17
C SER A 193 34.69 26.66 -5.38
N SER A 194 33.57 27.33 -5.06
CA SER A 194 33.50 28.80 -5.15
C SER A 194 34.33 29.51 -4.08
N ALA A 195 34.54 28.90 -2.91
CA ALA A 195 35.38 29.44 -1.85
C ALA A 195 36.89 29.27 -2.15
N GLU A 196 37.27 28.17 -2.79
CA GLU A 196 38.65 27.92 -3.24
C GLU A 196 39.08 28.90 -4.34
N ASN A 197 38.18 29.26 -5.26
CA ASN A 197 38.48 30.22 -6.32
C ASN A 197 38.62 31.67 -5.81
N GLY A 198 37.96 32.05 -4.71
CA GLY A 198 38.09 33.38 -4.12
C GLY A 198 39.39 33.62 -3.34
N TRP A 199 40.12 32.55 -2.97
CA TRP A 199 41.46 32.66 -2.38
C TRP A 199 42.55 32.87 -3.44
N ARG A 200 42.26 32.57 -4.71
CA ARG A 200 43.20 32.71 -5.83
C ARG A 200 43.28 34.14 -6.39
N ASP A 201 42.42 35.04 -5.92
CA ASP A 201 42.49 36.45 -6.30
C ASP A 201 43.68 37.13 -5.59
N PRO A 202 44.65 37.70 -6.33
CA PRO A 202 45.78 38.36 -5.71
C PRO A 202 45.31 39.57 -4.89
N VAL A 203 45.68 39.61 -3.61
CA VAL A 203 45.46 40.77 -2.74
C VAL A 203 46.12 42.00 -3.40
N PRO A 204 45.42 43.13 -3.56
CA PRO A 204 46.01 44.32 -4.16
C PRO A 204 47.19 44.78 -3.29
N VAL A 205 48.39 44.76 -3.87
CA VAL A 205 49.61 45.29 -3.25
C VAL A 205 49.46 46.82 -3.18
N VAL A 206 49.16 47.33 -1.99
CA VAL A 206 49.16 48.77 -1.72
C VAL A 206 50.61 49.25 -1.80
N SER A 207 51.01 49.87 -2.91
CA SER A 207 52.32 50.51 -3.02
C SER A 207 52.31 51.77 -2.15
N SER A 208 52.96 51.71 -0.99
CA SER A 208 53.24 52.88 -0.16
C SER A 208 54.30 53.75 -0.86
N SER A 209 53.84 54.65 -1.72
CA SER A 209 54.61 55.76 -2.25
C SER A 209 54.38 56.97 -1.34
N GLN A 210 55.25 57.17 -0.35
CA GLN A 210 55.42 58.46 0.30
C GLN A 210 56.87 58.89 0.17
N GLY A 211 57.06 59.99 -0.57
CA GLY A 211 58.16 60.94 -0.39
C GLY A 211 57.60 62.19 0.27
#